data_AF-A0A2T7B8T6-F1
#
_entry.id   AF-A0A2T7B8T6-F1
#
_cell.length_a   1.000
_cell.length_b   1.000
_cell.length_c   1.000
_cell.angle_alpha   90.00
_cell.angle_beta   90.00
_cell.angle_gamma   90.00
#
_symmetry.space_group_name_H-M   'P 1'
#
loop_
_entity.id
_entity.type
_entity.pdbx_description
1 polymer ?
#
loop_
_entity_poly.entity_id
_entity_poly.type
_entity_poly.pdbx_seq_one_letter_code
_entity_poly.pdbx_strand_id
1 'polypeptide(L)'
;MKRLLFCLISAIPVISYSKNHDCTIVGASLESSLFSAIGDELNIDITAIDRTKTRVEHLYTAPVSKTYAAALAKTDYAANTSAGRLSLSEGDYFASYHGNHTQSVTAKYTYFNKANKKDVFIASGLINRDECSVRFNGYLTLSREF
;
A
#
# COMPACT_ATOMS: atom_id res chain seq x y z
N MET A 1 12.09 57.75 11.03
CA MET A 1 10.83 57.02 11.32
C MET A 1 10.37 56.29 10.06
N LYS A 2 9.83 55.06 10.24
CA LYS A 2 9.24 54.13 9.25
C LYS A 2 10.28 53.36 8.40
N ARG A 3 10.73 52.17 8.85
CA ARG A 3 10.13 50.83 8.64
C ARG A 3 9.71 50.60 7.18
N LEU A 4 10.39 49.70 6.49
CA LEU A 4 9.73 48.69 5.66
C LEU A 4 10.66 47.48 5.50
N LEU A 5 10.32 46.44 6.27
CA LEU A 5 10.87 45.09 6.16
C LEU A 5 10.10 44.41 5.02
N PHE A 6 10.74 44.19 3.86
CA PHE A 6 10.14 43.42 2.77
C PHE A 6 10.60 41.96 2.89
N CYS A 7 9.76 41.11 3.49
CA CYS A 7 9.91 39.67 3.44
C CYS A 7 9.57 39.17 2.03
N LEU A 8 10.59 38.91 1.22
CA LEU A 8 10.50 38.10 0.01
C LEU A 8 10.54 36.61 0.41
N ILE A 9 9.40 36.06 0.79
CA ILE A 9 9.20 34.61 0.82
C ILE A 9 8.64 34.23 -0.56
N SER A 10 9.55 34.20 -1.55
CA SER A 10 9.23 33.78 -2.90
C SER A 10 9.17 32.26 -2.96
N ALA A 11 7.96 31.73 -3.15
CA ALA A 11 7.61 30.45 -3.74
C ALA A 11 8.71 29.36 -3.76
N ILE A 12 8.72 28.49 -2.76
CA ILE A 12 9.32 27.16 -2.91
C ILE A 12 8.38 26.36 -3.80
N PRO A 13 8.79 25.87 -4.97
CA PRO A 13 8.00 24.91 -5.72
C PRO A 13 7.95 23.63 -4.88
N VAL A 14 6.79 23.36 -4.27
CA VAL A 14 6.46 22.06 -3.66
C VAL A 14 6.18 21.08 -4.80
N ILE A 15 7.22 20.71 -5.53
CA ILE A 15 7.18 19.50 -6.34
C ILE A 15 8.15 18.52 -5.69
N SER A 16 7.72 17.99 -4.55
CA SER A 16 8.37 16.87 -3.91
C SER A 16 8.01 15.62 -4.70
N TYR A 17 8.75 15.36 -5.78
CA TYR A 17 8.73 14.03 -6.38
C TYR A 17 9.61 13.13 -5.52
N SER A 18 8.99 12.13 -4.89
CA SER A 18 9.73 11.06 -4.23
C SER A 18 10.68 10.43 -5.25
N LYS A 19 11.98 10.64 -5.06
CA LYS A 19 13.04 10.15 -5.95
C LYS A 19 13.19 8.62 -5.90
N ASN A 20 12.50 7.95 -4.96
CA ASN A 20 12.48 6.50 -4.76
C ASN A 20 11.02 6.05 -4.51
N HIS A 21 10.25 5.80 -5.56
CA HIS A 21 8.90 5.23 -5.46
C HIS A 21 8.96 3.71 -5.24
N ASP A 22 9.69 3.26 -4.21
CA ASP A 22 9.70 1.85 -3.83
C ASP A 22 8.55 1.58 -2.86
N CYS A 23 7.48 0.99 -3.37
CA CYS A 23 6.30 0.62 -2.58
C CYS A 23 6.48 -0.70 -1.82
N THR A 24 7.62 -1.39 -2.00
CA THR A 24 7.93 -2.68 -1.39
C THR A 24 8.98 -2.56 -0.29
N ILE A 25 8.75 -1.61 0.63
CA ILE A 25 9.59 -1.37 1.80
C ILE A 25 8.77 -1.43 3.09
N VAL A 26 9.46 -1.54 4.24
CA VAL A 26 8.81 -1.42 5.56
C VAL A 26 8.23 -0.03 5.71
N GLY A 27 6.97 0.07 6.16
CA GLY A 27 6.26 1.33 6.33
C GLY A 27 5.59 1.88 5.07
N ALA A 28 5.80 1.26 3.90
CA ALA A 28 4.98 1.56 2.72
C ALA A 28 3.54 1.06 2.92
N SER A 29 2.62 1.53 2.08
CA SER A 29 1.19 1.19 2.20
C SER A 29 0.92 -0.31 2.08
N LEU A 30 1.64 -1.03 1.21
CA LEU A 30 1.51 -2.49 1.07
C LEU A 30 1.85 -3.22 2.39
N GLU A 31 2.99 -2.86 3.00
CA GLU A 31 3.41 -3.43 4.29
C GLU A 31 2.47 -3.02 5.42
N SER A 32 2.02 -1.77 5.44
CA SER A 32 1.14 -1.26 6.50
C SER A 32 -0.25 -1.94 6.45
N SER A 33 -0.74 -2.22 5.25
CA SER A 33 -2.00 -2.95 5.04
C SER A 33 -1.85 -4.41 5.47
N LEU A 34 -0.75 -5.07 5.10
CA LEU A 34 -0.41 -6.40 5.59
C LEU A 34 -0.33 -6.42 7.12
N PHE A 35 0.41 -5.49 7.71
CA PHE A 35 0.65 -5.42 9.16
C PHE A 35 -0.66 -5.26 9.94
N SER A 36 -1.58 -4.44 9.43
CA SER A 36 -2.92 -4.29 10.02
C SER A 36 -3.73 -5.58 9.85
N ALA A 37 -3.77 -6.14 8.64
CA ALA A 37 -4.55 -7.34 8.36
C ALA A 37 -4.09 -8.56 9.19
N ILE A 38 -2.79 -8.78 9.36
CA ILE A 38 -2.30 -9.90 10.19
C ILE A 38 -2.57 -9.67 11.69
N GLY A 39 -2.60 -8.41 12.15
CA GLY A 39 -3.01 -8.09 13.50
C GLY A 39 -4.48 -8.43 13.73
N ASP A 40 -5.34 -7.95 12.83
CA ASP A 40 -6.80 -8.07 12.95
C ASP A 40 -7.30 -9.50 12.68
N GLU A 41 -6.78 -10.16 11.65
CA GLU A 41 -7.30 -11.44 11.16
C GLU A 41 -6.63 -12.66 11.81
N LEU A 42 -5.34 -12.55 12.12
CA LEU A 42 -4.55 -13.67 12.66
C LEU A 42 -4.27 -13.54 14.16
N ASN A 43 -4.75 -12.46 14.80
CA ASN A 43 -4.53 -12.13 16.20
C ASN A 43 -3.03 -12.16 16.58
N ILE A 44 -2.17 -11.71 15.67
CA ILE A 44 -0.74 -11.55 15.94
C ILE A 44 -0.58 -10.31 16.81
N ASP A 45 0.13 -10.43 17.92
CA ASP A 45 0.57 -9.26 18.69
C ASP A 45 1.61 -8.47 17.87
N ILE A 46 1.11 -7.50 17.11
CA ILE A 46 1.93 -6.64 16.26
C ILE A 46 2.97 -5.82 17.06
N THR A 47 2.79 -5.67 18.38
CA THR A 47 3.77 -5.00 19.27
C THR A 47 4.97 -5.88 19.59
N ALA A 48 4.84 -7.19 19.41
CA ALA A 48 5.93 -8.15 19.56
C ALA A 48 6.86 -8.18 18.33
N ILE A 49 6.43 -7.61 17.20
CA ILE A 49 7.20 -7.56 15.95
C ILE A 49 8.27 -6.47 16.02
N ASP A 50 9.53 -6.88 15.81
CA ASP A 50 10.65 -5.97 15.62
C ASP A 50 10.71 -5.51 14.15
N ARG A 51 10.07 -4.38 13.87
CA ARG A 51 10.02 -3.80 12.52
C ARG A 51 11.41 -3.44 11.97
N THR A 52 12.39 -3.21 12.83
CA THR A 52 13.77 -2.90 12.40
C THR A 52 14.49 -4.12 11.81
N LYS A 53 14.05 -5.33 12.17
CA LYS A 53 14.56 -6.60 11.64
C LYS A 53 13.74 -7.13 10.46
N THR A 54 12.63 -6.50 10.14
CA THR A 54 11.74 -6.96 9.06
C THR A 54 12.48 -6.94 7.74
N ARG A 55 12.36 -8.03 6.99
CA ARG A 55 12.98 -8.16 5.67
C ARG A 55 11.89 -8.15 4.61
N VAL A 56 12.12 -7.37 3.56
CA VAL A 56 11.23 -7.29 2.41
C VAL A 56 11.99 -7.77 1.18
N GLU A 57 11.35 -8.64 0.41
CA GLU A 57 11.84 -9.10 -0.88
C GLU A 57 10.79 -8.79 -1.94
N HIS A 58 11.16 -7.93 -2.89
CA HIS A 58 10.35 -7.65 -4.06
C HIS A 58 10.26 -8.92 -4.93
N LEU A 59 9.05 -9.44 -5.14
CA LEU A 59 8.86 -10.66 -5.93
C LEU A 59 8.47 -10.34 -7.37
N TYR A 60 7.54 -9.40 -7.57
CA TYR A 60 7.00 -9.16 -8.89
C TYR A 60 6.31 -7.79 -9.00
N THR A 61 6.43 -7.19 -10.19
CA THR A 61 5.60 -6.07 -10.64
C THR A 61 5.17 -6.29 -12.08
N ALA A 62 3.90 -6.05 -12.38
CA ALA A 62 3.40 -6.03 -13.75
C ALA A 62 2.24 -5.05 -13.94
N PRO A 63 2.05 -4.51 -15.16
CA PRO A 63 0.87 -3.73 -15.49
C PRO A 63 -0.42 -4.50 -15.20
N VAL A 64 -1.42 -3.81 -14.64
CA VAL A 64 -2.75 -4.40 -14.44
C VAL A 64 -3.45 -4.52 -15.79
N SER A 65 -3.96 -5.71 -16.11
CA SER A 65 -4.73 -5.90 -17.34
C SER A 65 -6.12 -5.27 -17.22
N LYS A 66 -6.70 -4.82 -18.35
CA LYS A 66 -8.07 -4.30 -18.39
C LYS A 66 -9.08 -5.27 -17.77
N THR A 67 -8.96 -6.55 -18.09
CA THR A 67 -9.87 -7.59 -17.57
C THR A 67 -9.78 -7.70 -16.06
N TYR A 68 -8.56 -7.67 -15.51
CA TYR A 68 -8.36 -7.76 -14.06
C TYR A 68 -8.88 -6.50 -13.36
N ALA A 69 -8.56 -5.31 -13.87
CA ALA A 69 -9.06 -4.04 -13.33
C ALA A 69 -10.60 -3.98 -13.34
N ALA A 70 -11.25 -4.43 -14.41
CA ALA A 70 -12.71 -4.47 -14.51
C ALA A 70 -13.33 -5.42 -13.48
N ALA A 71 -12.73 -6.61 -13.27
CA ALA A 71 -13.20 -7.54 -12.26
C ALA A 71 -13.10 -6.97 -10.83
N LEU A 72 -11.99 -6.28 -10.53
CA LEU A 72 -11.79 -5.61 -9.25
C LEU A 72 -12.79 -4.47 -9.05
N ALA A 73 -12.96 -3.61 -10.06
CA ALA A 73 -13.88 -2.48 -10.01
C ALA A 73 -15.32 -2.91 -9.73
N LYS A 74 -15.79 -3.94 -10.44
CA LYS A 74 -17.12 -4.53 -10.21
C LYS A 74 -17.27 -5.08 -8.80
N THR A 75 -16.24 -5.78 -8.30
CA THR A 75 -16.25 -6.39 -6.96
C THR A 75 -16.33 -5.32 -5.87
N ASP A 76 -15.47 -4.31 -5.94
CA ASP A 76 -15.36 -3.29 -4.90
C ASP A 76 -16.55 -2.30 -4.96
N TYR A 77 -17.08 -2.00 -6.15
CA TYR A 77 -18.34 -1.27 -6.31
C TYR A 77 -19.52 -1.99 -5.65
N ALA A 78 -19.67 -3.29 -5.93
CA ALA A 78 -20.74 -4.11 -5.36
C ALA A 78 -20.62 -4.21 -3.83
N ALA A 79 -19.39 -4.37 -3.31
CA ALA A 79 -19.15 -4.45 -1.87
C ALA A 79 -19.52 -3.13 -1.15
N ASN A 80 -19.13 -1.98 -1.69
CA ASN A 80 -19.40 -0.68 -1.07
C ASN A 80 -20.89 -0.29 -1.15
N THR A 81 -21.53 -0.52 -2.29
CA THR A 81 -22.97 -0.26 -2.46
C THR A 81 -23.82 -1.15 -1.56
N SER A 82 -23.51 -2.45 -1.47
CA SER A 82 -24.24 -3.38 -0.59
C SER A 82 -24.08 -3.04 0.90
N ALA A 83 -22.95 -2.44 1.27
CA ALA A 83 -22.70 -1.96 2.63
C ALA A 83 -23.34 -0.59 2.93
N GLY A 84 -24.08 0.01 1.98
CA GLY A 84 -24.69 1.33 2.13
C GLY A 84 -23.68 2.48 2.24
N ARG A 85 -22.43 2.26 1.80
CA ARG A 85 -21.36 3.26 1.86
C ARG A 85 -21.45 4.20 0.66
N LEU A 86 -20.98 5.44 0.84
CA LEU A 86 -20.70 6.30 -0.29
C LEU A 86 -19.67 5.60 -1.17
N SER A 87 -20.05 5.32 -2.42
CA SER A 87 -19.23 4.57 -3.36
C SER A 87 -18.89 5.45 -4.55
N LEU A 88 -17.67 5.28 -5.06
CA LEU A 88 -17.33 5.71 -6.41
C LEU A 88 -18.21 4.96 -7.42
N SER A 89 -18.30 5.48 -8.65
CA SER A 89 -18.87 4.70 -9.74
C SER A 89 -17.97 3.51 -10.08
N GLU A 90 -18.53 2.44 -10.67
CA GLU A 90 -17.72 1.31 -11.17
C GLU A 90 -16.65 1.79 -12.18
N GLY A 91 -16.99 2.79 -13.00
CA GLY A 91 -16.05 3.40 -13.95
C GLY A 91 -14.87 4.11 -13.29
N ASP A 92 -15.11 4.82 -12.18
CA ASP A 92 -14.06 5.49 -11.42
C ASP A 92 -13.13 4.47 -10.73
N TYR A 93 -13.67 3.38 -10.16
CA TYR A 93 -12.85 2.28 -9.67
C TYR A 93 -11.98 1.67 -10.77
N PHE A 94 -12.55 1.42 -11.95
CA PHE A 94 -11.79 0.90 -13.08
C PHE A 94 -10.67 1.87 -13.50
N ALA A 95 -10.97 3.17 -13.55
CA ALA A 95 -9.97 4.19 -13.87
C ALA A 95 -8.82 4.21 -12.85
N SER A 96 -9.11 4.02 -11.55
CA SER A 96 -8.08 3.89 -10.52
C SER A 96 -7.24 2.61 -10.65
N TYR A 97 -7.81 1.50 -11.12
CA TYR A 97 -7.11 0.21 -11.20
C TYR A 97 -6.38 -0.05 -12.52
N HIS A 98 -6.61 0.77 -13.55
CA HIS A 98 -5.97 0.64 -14.86
C HIS A 98 -5.31 1.93 -15.36
N GLY A 99 -5.74 3.08 -14.87
CA GLY A 99 -5.18 4.39 -15.21
C GLY A 99 -3.78 4.59 -14.62
N ASN A 100 -3.15 5.71 -15.00
CA ASN A 100 -1.87 6.17 -14.43
C ASN A 100 -0.74 5.12 -14.33
N HIS A 101 -0.65 4.20 -15.30
CA HIS A 101 0.30 3.07 -15.28
C HIS A 101 0.17 2.21 -14.01
N THR A 102 -1.06 1.89 -13.61
CA THR A 102 -1.29 1.02 -12.46
C THR A 102 -0.64 -0.34 -12.67
N GLN A 103 0.09 -0.80 -11.65
CA GLN A 103 0.80 -2.06 -11.62
C GLN A 103 0.33 -2.88 -10.42
N SER A 104 0.19 -4.19 -10.63
CA SER A 104 0.16 -5.14 -9.54
C SER A 104 1.57 -5.30 -9.01
N VAL A 105 1.73 -5.23 -7.70
CA VAL A 105 2.99 -5.44 -6.99
C VAL A 105 2.84 -6.56 -5.97
N THR A 106 3.87 -7.39 -5.84
CA THR A 106 3.92 -8.50 -4.90
C THR A 106 5.25 -8.51 -4.18
N ALA A 107 5.23 -8.63 -2.86
CA ALA A 107 6.43 -8.69 -2.03
C ALA A 107 6.29 -9.73 -0.90
N LYS A 108 7.41 -10.34 -0.54
CA LYS A 108 7.53 -11.22 0.61
C LYS A 108 8.02 -10.43 1.81
N TYR A 109 7.30 -10.54 2.93
CA TYR A 109 7.63 -9.92 4.20
C TYR A 109 8.00 -11.00 5.20
N THR A 110 9.17 -10.88 5.81
CA THR A 110 9.61 -11.72 6.93
C THR A 110 9.66 -10.87 8.18
N TYR A 111 8.73 -11.10 9.10
CA TYR A 111 8.65 -10.47 10.39
C TYR A 111 9.40 -11.29 11.43
N PHE A 112 9.99 -10.61 12.41
CA PHE A 112 10.72 -11.23 13.51
C PHE A 112 10.16 -10.72 14.83
N ASN A 113 9.98 -11.61 15.80
CA ASN A 113 9.71 -11.19 17.18
C ASN A 113 11.01 -11.02 17.99
N LYS A 114 10.88 -10.60 19.26
CA LYS A 114 12.02 -10.44 20.18
C LYS A 114 12.80 -11.73 20.46
N ALA A 115 12.18 -12.90 20.28
CA ALA A 115 12.83 -14.20 20.39
C ALA A 115 13.45 -14.70 19.07
N ASN A 116 13.51 -13.84 18.03
CA ASN A 116 13.97 -14.15 16.67
C ASN A 116 13.18 -15.26 15.95
N LYS A 117 11.96 -15.57 16.42
CA LYS A 117 11.02 -16.38 15.66
C LYS A 117 10.48 -15.60 14.47
N LYS A 118 10.09 -16.30 13.41
CA LYS A 118 9.79 -15.74 12.11
C LYS A 118 8.39 -16.05 11.63
N ASP A 119 7.71 -15.02 11.16
CA ASP A 119 6.49 -15.16 10.38
C ASP A 119 6.75 -14.63 8.97
N VAL A 120 6.30 -15.36 7.96
CA VAL A 120 6.58 -15.07 6.56
C VAL A 120 5.27 -14.97 5.80
N PHE A 121 5.08 -13.86 5.10
CA PHE A 121 3.90 -13.59 4.30
C PHE A 121 4.29 -13.13 2.89
N ILE A 122 3.44 -13.41 1.92
CA ILE A 122 3.46 -12.74 0.61
C ILE A 122 2.25 -11.82 0.56
N ALA A 123 2.46 -10.52 0.35
CA ALA A 123 1.40 -9.56 0.17
C ALA A 123 1.37 -9.06 -1.28
N SER A 124 0.18 -8.72 -1.75
CA SER A 124 -0.01 -8.09 -3.05
C SER A 124 -0.96 -6.91 -3.00
N GLY A 125 -0.79 -5.99 -3.94
CA GLY A 125 -1.61 -4.80 -4.07
C GLY A 125 -1.44 -4.14 -5.42
N LEU A 126 -2.13 -3.03 -5.60
CA LEU A 126 -2.01 -2.15 -6.75
C LEU A 126 -1.30 -0.86 -6.36
N ILE A 127 -0.40 -0.41 -7.22
CA ILE A 127 0.33 0.87 -7.13
C ILE A 127 0.24 1.58 -8.47
N ASN A 128 0.42 2.89 -8.51
CA ASN A 128 0.56 3.63 -9.76
C ASN A 128 1.75 4.60 -9.66
N ARG A 129 1.90 5.53 -10.61
CA ARG A 129 3.05 6.46 -10.60
C ARG A 129 3.09 7.41 -9.39
N ASP A 130 1.93 7.69 -8.81
CA ASP A 130 1.76 8.73 -7.80
C ASP A 130 1.52 8.16 -6.40
N GLU A 131 1.00 6.93 -6.30
CA GLU A 131 0.61 6.31 -5.02
C GLU A 131 0.94 4.82 -4.91
N CYS A 132 1.39 4.43 -3.71
CA CYS A 132 1.63 3.04 -3.32
C CYS A 132 0.37 2.34 -2.74
N SER A 133 -0.78 3.01 -2.75
CA SER A 133 -1.96 2.66 -1.97
C SER A 133 -3.23 2.56 -2.81
N VAL A 134 -3.12 2.25 -4.10
CA VAL A 134 -4.29 2.16 -5.00
C VAL A 134 -5.26 1.10 -4.49
N ARG A 135 -4.75 -0.08 -4.10
CA ARG A 135 -5.54 -1.17 -3.54
C ARG A 135 -4.68 -2.18 -2.79
N PHE A 136 -5.13 -2.65 -1.64
CA PHE A 136 -4.57 -3.86 -1.04
C PHE A 136 -5.36 -5.09 -1.53
N ASN A 137 -4.66 -6.09 -2.09
CA ASN A 137 -5.32 -7.28 -2.64
C ASN A 137 -5.39 -8.42 -1.62
N GLY A 138 -4.62 -8.35 -0.53
CA GLY A 138 -4.53 -9.38 0.49
C GLY A 138 -3.14 -10.01 0.55
N TYR A 139 -3.05 -11.11 1.28
CA TYR A 139 -1.80 -11.81 1.55
C TYR A 139 -1.97 -13.33 1.66
N LEU A 140 -0.84 -14.02 1.62
CA LEU A 140 -0.69 -15.45 1.84
C LEU A 140 0.32 -15.68 2.98
N THR A 141 -0.04 -16.51 3.96
CA THR A 141 0.91 -16.98 4.98
C THR A 141 1.77 -18.11 4.42
N LEU A 142 3.09 -17.93 4.44
CA LEU A 142 4.06 -18.97 4.10
C LEU A 142 4.54 -19.75 5.33
N SER A 143 4.74 -19.07 6.45
CA SER A 143 5.18 -19.67 7.72
C SER A 143 4.74 -18.81 8.89
N ARG A 144 4.45 -19.46 10.03
CA ARG A 144 4.13 -18.79 11.28
C ARG A 144 4.76 -19.54 12.45
N GLU A 145 5.64 -18.88 13.19
CA GLU A 145 6.33 -19.43 14.35
C GLU A 145 5.82 -18.80 15.68
N PHE A 146 5.04 -17.71 15.62
CA PHE A 146 4.48 -17.03 16.79
C PHE A 146 3.07 -16.45 16.60
#